data_AF-A0A956LLF7-F1
#
_entry.id   AF-A0A956LLF7-F1
#
_cell.length_a   1.000
_cell.length_b   1.000
_cell.length_c   1.000
_cell.angle_alpha   90.00
_cell.angle_beta   90.00
_cell.angle_gamma   90.00
#
_symmetry.space_group_name_H-M   'P 1'
#
loop_
_entity.id
_entity.type
_entity.pdbx_description
1 polymer ?
#
loop_
_entity_poly.entity_id
_entity_poly.type
_entity_poly.pdbx_seq_one_letter_code
_entity_poly.pdbx_strand_id
1 'polypeptide(L)'
;MTTDGATSDTGECVGATASLTRPADPIVLRGADLSDADWGGLAPQPGDIVAFRYEGGWQQIPVQIDERDTVSFSDVYNVQNNFDWAREDYTDAGTFTGPDADPTFDDNDELVLMARDAGDEACAAAPAPDGVTPGSGVELRVTDPLDQGEGFVYLFVQEGGLDPAAGAAYVTYSFNLLSGAYKATYDTLDGPNPENTTIETDAYTRRFADRWITDALHITAGDASGVDILDRHKAQFPGTCVRSEDTFSNAEGAFVVNRVGPIRALRSYVGANSGPLTQRTHLFYDRREDVITDLRVHGIPGIMDFYDYGPMAAGMTYTSELEGGGETIDGAPDTPAAGLPTWELVSGDQGSLTHVSWVEASFNVAGLGHWYLDDTTPNGVAQCTGDTWAYGQHGLLISGNIPNTDPLMQAAQTFAGHRVLYYDAPGLDDAGASQRHDWVHTPPTVEAVAWP
;
A
#
# COMPACT_ATOMS: atom_id res chain seq x y z
N MET A 1 42.51 11.59 58.70
CA MET A 1 42.75 10.66 57.59
C MET A 1 41.43 9.93 57.38
N THR A 2 40.55 10.55 56.62
CA THR A 2 39.24 10.01 56.20
C THR A 2 38.97 10.68 54.87
N THR A 3 39.33 9.96 53.81
CA THR A 3 39.01 10.29 52.43
C THR A 3 37.61 9.78 52.15
N ASP A 4 36.65 10.68 52.02
CA ASP A 4 35.36 10.35 51.39
C ASP A 4 35.62 10.16 49.90
N GLY A 5 35.42 8.92 49.45
CA GLY A 5 35.38 8.59 48.03
C GLY A 5 34.04 9.04 47.46
N ALA A 6 34.08 10.09 46.65
CA ALA A 6 33.00 10.36 45.71
C ALA A 6 33.04 9.25 44.64
N THR A 7 32.09 8.33 44.69
CA THR A 7 31.72 7.51 43.55
C THR A 7 31.20 8.45 42.47
N SER A 8 31.96 8.61 41.38
CA SER A 8 31.43 9.20 40.15
C SER A 8 30.35 8.26 39.64
N ASP A 9 29.11 8.66 39.82
CA ASP A 9 28.00 8.09 39.07
C ASP A 9 28.23 8.50 37.61
N THR A 10 28.83 7.60 36.82
CA THR A 10 28.77 7.68 35.37
C THR A 10 27.34 7.28 35.00
N GLY A 11 26.40 8.20 35.25
CA GLY A 11 25.00 8.00 34.96
C GLY A 11 24.87 7.56 33.50
N GLU A 12 24.38 6.34 33.31
CA GLU A 12 24.11 5.83 31.97
C GLU A 12 23.14 6.79 31.27
N CYS A 13 23.47 7.10 30.02
CA CYS A 13 22.59 7.80 29.08
C CYS A 13 21.42 6.85 28.78
N VAL A 14 20.29 7.01 29.49
CA VAL A 14 19.09 6.17 29.31
C VAL A 14 17.92 7.07 28.94
N GLY A 15 17.43 6.97 27.70
CA GLY A 15 16.13 7.52 27.30
C GLY A 15 14.99 6.51 27.53
N ALA A 16 13.75 6.88 27.16
CA ALA A 16 12.61 5.98 27.26
C ALA A 16 12.77 4.75 26.34
N THR A 17 12.43 3.56 26.88
CA THR A 17 12.41 2.31 26.10
C THR A 17 11.21 2.27 25.17
N ALA A 18 11.42 1.85 23.92
CA ALA A 18 10.35 1.67 22.96
C ALA A 18 9.36 0.58 23.38
N SER A 19 8.08 0.81 23.08
CA SER A 19 6.96 -0.09 23.32
C SER A 19 5.97 -0.17 22.15
N LEU A 20 6.25 0.51 21.04
CA LEU A 20 5.42 0.51 19.84
C LEU A 20 5.28 -0.91 19.24
N THR A 21 4.05 -1.35 19.01
CA THR A 21 3.76 -2.71 18.47
C THR A 21 2.99 -2.67 17.15
N ARG A 22 3.67 -2.20 16.09
CA ARG A 22 3.11 -2.05 14.73
C ARG A 22 3.98 -2.73 13.67
N PRO A 23 4.00 -4.08 13.64
CA PRO A 23 4.98 -4.84 12.86
C PRO A 23 4.86 -4.69 11.34
N ALA A 24 3.67 -4.33 10.83
CA ALA A 24 3.38 -4.26 9.40
C ALA A 24 2.99 -2.84 8.94
N ASP A 25 2.84 -1.88 9.85
CA ASP A 25 2.38 -0.55 9.48
C ASP A 25 3.54 0.35 9.06
N PRO A 26 3.36 1.09 7.96
CA PRO A 26 4.27 2.15 7.61
C PRO A 26 4.06 3.38 8.48
N ILE A 27 5.11 4.19 8.58
CA ILE A 27 5.02 5.60 8.95
C ILE A 27 5.24 6.38 7.66
N VAL A 28 4.27 7.22 7.29
CA VAL A 28 4.34 8.07 6.10
C VAL A 28 4.14 9.51 6.54
N LEU A 29 5.12 10.36 6.24
CA LEU A 29 5.08 11.80 6.47
C LEU A 29 5.19 12.51 5.14
N ARG A 30 4.48 13.63 4.96
CA ARG A 30 4.78 14.53 3.87
C ARG A 30 6.01 15.36 4.21
N GLY A 31 6.73 15.85 3.20
CA GLY A 31 7.74 16.88 3.45
C GLY A 31 7.15 18.12 4.12
N ALA A 32 5.88 18.46 3.84
CA ALA A 32 5.19 19.54 4.55
C ALA A 32 5.00 19.30 6.07
N ASP A 33 5.12 18.07 6.55
CA ASP A 33 5.10 17.73 7.97
C ASP A 33 6.49 17.91 8.64
N LEU A 34 7.53 18.17 7.85
CA LEU A 34 8.93 18.37 8.26
C LEU A 34 9.42 19.75 7.78
N SER A 35 9.62 20.70 8.68
CA SER A 35 10.00 22.05 8.28
C SER A 35 11.47 22.15 7.85
N ASP A 36 11.82 23.11 6.99
CA ASP A 36 13.21 23.48 6.70
C ASP A 36 14.05 23.73 7.97
N ALA A 37 13.40 24.21 9.04
CA ALA A 37 14.05 24.43 10.33
C ALA A 37 14.47 23.12 11.01
N ASP A 38 13.74 22.03 10.76
CA ASP A 38 14.06 20.69 11.29
C ASP A 38 15.34 20.15 10.61
N TRP A 39 15.58 20.48 9.35
CA TRP A 39 16.82 20.12 8.63
C TRP A 39 17.99 21.09 8.88
N GLY A 40 17.93 21.95 9.90
CA GLY A 40 18.96 22.96 10.15
C GLY A 40 19.06 24.03 9.04
N GLY A 41 18.00 24.23 8.27
CA GLY A 41 17.93 25.15 7.12
C GLY A 41 18.48 24.56 5.81
N LEU A 42 18.63 23.24 5.73
CA LEU A 42 19.04 22.53 4.52
C LEU A 42 17.83 22.15 3.66
N ALA A 43 18.04 22.01 2.35
CA ALA A 43 17.09 21.41 1.40
C ALA A 43 17.71 20.10 0.87
N PRO A 44 17.57 18.98 1.60
CA PRO A 44 18.26 17.74 1.25
C PRO A 44 17.73 17.13 -0.04
N GLN A 45 18.58 16.39 -0.75
CA GLN A 45 18.11 15.50 -1.82
C GLN A 45 17.54 14.22 -1.19
N PRO A 46 16.61 13.51 -1.86
CA PRO A 46 16.10 12.22 -1.40
C PRO A 46 17.17 11.22 -0.96
N GLY A 47 18.28 11.12 -1.70
CA GLY A 47 19.39 10.20 -1.40
C GLY A 47 20.33 10.62 -0.25
N ASP A 48 20.18 11.86 0.25
CA ASP A 48 20.99 12.40 1.34
C ASP A 48 20.32 12.19 2.71
N ILE A 49 19.03 11.83 2.74
CA ILE A 49 18.28 11.58 3.97
C ILE A 49 18.55 10.16 4.43
N VAL A 50 19.00 10.00 5.68
CA VAL A 50 19.25 8.72 6.32
C VAL A 50 18.53 8.65 7.66
N ALA A 51 18.10 7.45 8.06
CA ALA A 51 17.40 7.23 9.31
C ALA A 51 18.19 6.32 10.26
N PHE A 52 18.00 6.54 11.56
CA PHE A 52 18.59 5.76 12.63
C PHE A 52 17.56 5.46 13.70
N ARG A 53 17.77 4.35 14.41
CA ARG A 53 17.18 4.07 15.71
C ARG A 53 18.27 4.06 16.78
N TYR A 54 17.87 4.24 18.04
CA TYR A 54 18.77 4.14 19.18
C TYR A 54 18.47 2.87 19.98
N GLU A 55 19.50 2.05 20.23
CA GLU A 55 19.42 0.86 21.09
C GLU A 55 20.78 0.69 21.81
N GLY A 56 21.02 1.49 22.85
CA GLY A 56 22.34 1.58 23.49
C GLY A 56 23.44 2.15 22.58
N GLY A 57 23.06 2.67 21.41
CA GLY A 57 23.91 3.20 20.35
C GLY A 57 23.14 3.36 19.04
N TRP A 58 23.69 4.14 18.12
CA TRP A 58 23.07 4.37 16.81
C TRP A 58 23.12 3.12 15.93
N GLN A 59 21.98 2.79 15.35
CA GLN A 59 21.85 1.77 14.31
C GLN A 59 21.11 2.39 13.13
N GLN A 60 21.70 2.33 11.94
CA GLN A 60 21.04 2.82 10.74
C GLN A 60 19.84 1.91 10.41
N ILE A 61 18.74 2.52 9.98
CA ILE A 61 17.52 1.84 9.52
C ILE A 61 17.15 2.34 8.12
N PRO A 62 16.42 1.56 7.31
CA PRO A 62 16.01 2.01 5.99
C PRO A 62 15.05 3.20 6.07
N VAL A 63 15.20 4.13 5.14
CA VAL A 63 14.24 5.20 4.85
C VAL A 63 14.07 5.31 3.34
N GLN A 64 12.87 5.67 2.93
CA GLN A 64 12.52 5.85 1.53
C GLN A 64 11.84 7.20 1.34
N ILE A 65 12.19 7.89 0.26
CA ILE A 65 11.50 9.09 -0.20
C ILE A 65 10.81 8.74 -1.52
N ASP A 66 9.51 8.98 -1.58
CA ASP A 66 8.72 8.83 -2.79
C ASP A 66 8.34 10.20 -3.34
N GLU A 67 8.91 10.52 -4.50
CA GLU A 67 8.76 11.81 -5.17
C GLU A 67 7.34 12.03 -5.72
N ARG A 68 6.79 13.24 -5.58
CA ARG A 68 5.43 13.60 -6.04
C ARG A 68 5.39 15.00 -6.65
N ASP A 69 4.58 15.19 -7.69
CA ASP A 69 4.39 16.51 -8.31
C ASP A 69 2.95 16.66 -8.83
N THR A 70 2.58 17.85 -9.27
CA THR A 70 1.37 18.09 -10.07
C THR A 70 1.54 17.46 -11.45
N VAL A 71 1.03 16.24 -11.58
CA VAL A 71 1.08 15.44 -12.81
C VAL A 71 -0.09 15.75 -13.73
N SER A 72 0.22 16.11 -14.98
CA SER A 72 -0.75 16.19 -16.07
C SER A 72 -1.05 14.81 -16.64
N PHE A 73 -2.34 14.48 -16.81
CA PHE A 73 -2.71 13.20 -17.41
C PHE A 73 -2.44 13.13 -18.92
N SER A 74 -2.18 14.27 -19.56
CA SER A 74 -1.63 14.28 -20.92
C SER A 74 -0.22 13.69 -20.95
N ASP A 75 0.60 13.94 -19.93
CA ASP A 75 1.95 13.41 -19.83
C ASP A 75 1.94 11.92 -19.51
N VAL A 76 1.09 11.48 -18.56
CA VAL A 76 0.88 10.05 -18.23
C VAL A 76 0.56 9.21 -19.48
N TYR A 77 -0.30 9.71 -20.36
CA TYR A 77 -0.68 9.05 -21.61
C TYR A 77 0.30 9.28 -22.78
N ASN A 78 1.32 10.12 -22.60
CA ASN A 78 2.25 10.54 -23.65
C ASN A 78 1.54 11.14 -24.89
N VAL A 79 0.56 12.01 -24.65
CA VAL A 79 -0.26 12.65 -25.69
C VAL A 79 -0.25 14.17 -25.51
N GLN A 80 -0.40 14.92 -26.60
CA GLN A 80 -0.39 16.38 -26.53
C GLN A 80 -1.79 16.94 -26.29
N ASN A 81 -2.00 17.58 -25.13
CA ASN A 81 -3.19 18.37 -24.79
C ASN A 81 -4.53 17.60 -24.94
N ASN A 82 -4.55 16.29 -24.68
CA ASN A 82 -5.79 15.50 -24.75
C ASN A 82 -6.55 15.52 -23.42
N PHE A 83 -5.84 15.75 -22.30
CA PHE A 83 -6.42 15.82 -20.96
C PHE A 83 -6.07 17.16 -20.32
N ASP A 84 -7.07 18.03 -20.18
CA ASP A 84 -6.97 19.32 -19.48
C ASP A 84 -7.25 19.11 -17.98
N TRP A 85 -6.47 18.24 -17.35
CA TRP A 85 -6.58 17.91 -15.94
C TRP A 85 -5.24 17.43 -15.39
N ALA A 86 -4.90 17.94 -14.21
CA ALA A 86 -3.70 17.59 -13.48
C ALA A 86 -4.01 17.53 -11.98
N ARG A 87 -3.25 16.71 -11.26
CA ARG A 87 -3.29 16.67 -9.78
C ARG A 87 -1.95 16.23 -9.22
N GLU A 88 -1.76 16.43 -7.93
CA GLU A 88 -0.65 15.84 -7.20
C GLU A 88 -0.70 14.30 -7.28
N ASP A 89 0.36 13.67 -7.79
CA ASP A 89 0.49 12.22 -7.95
C ASP A 89 1.98 11.83 -7.86
N TYR A 90 2.28 10.53 -7.78
CA TYR A 90 3.67 10.04 -7.78
C TYR A 90 4.37 10.31 -9.11
N THR A 91 5.67 10.62 -9.05
CA THR A 91 6.51 10.82 -10.23
C THR A 91 7.44 9.62 -10.47
N ASP A 92 7.75 9.38 -11.75
CA ASP A 92 8.64 8.30 -12.17
C ASP A 92 9.30 8.62 -13.51
N ALA A 93 10.61 8.85 -13.47
CA ALA A 93 11.43 9.03 -14.68
C ALA A 93 11.37 7.81 -15.63
N GLY A 94 11.00 6.63 -15.14
CA GLY A 94 10.79 5.40 -15.89
C GLY A 94 9.49 5.35 -16.68
N THR A 95 8.46 6.13 -16.29
CA THR A 95 7.17 6.21 -16.99
C THR A 95 7.03 7.53 -17.78
N PHE A 96 5.93 7.69 -18.50
CA PHE A 96 5.66 8.92 -19.25
C PHE A 96 5.29 10.10 -18.35
N THR A 97 4.91 9.84 -17.09
CA THR A 97 4.76 10.86 -16.03
C THR A 97 6.01 11.73 -15.91
N GLY A 98 7.19 11.12 -15.97
CA GLY A 98 8.46 11.83 -15.81
C GLY A 98 8.89 11.98 -14.35
N PRO A 99 10.11 12.49 -14.11
CA PRO A 99 10.61 12.75 -12.76
C PRO A 99 9.86 13.92 -12.13
N ASP A 100 10.11 14.11 -10.84
CA ASP A 100 9.81 15.37 -10.17
C ASP A 100 10.45 16.58 -10.88
N ALA A 101 9.72 17.68 -10.92
CA ALA A 101 10.24 18.95 -11.39
C ALA A 101 11.17 19.60 -10.34
N ASP A 102 10.93 19.38 -9.05
CA ASP A 102 11.85 19.72 -7.97
C ASP A 102 12.55 18.43 -7.49
N PRO A 103 13.86 18.26 -7.74
CA PRO A 103 14.57 17.05 -7.31
C PRO A 103 14.98 17.07 -5.83
N THR A 104 14.65 18.12 -5.08
CA THR A 104 14.87 18.16 -3.61
C THR A 104 13.71 17.50 -2.89
N PHE A 105 13.94 17.00 -1.68
CA PHE A 105 12.83 16.59 -0.82
C PHE A 105 12.06 17.85 -0.39
N ASP A 106 10.80 17.97 -0.81
CA ASP A 106 9.97 19.16 -0.62
C ASP A 106 8.55 18.79 -0.12
N ASP A 107 7.64 19.78 -0.10
CA ASP A 107 6.39 19.71 0.66
C ASP A 107 5.44 18.57 0.27
N ASN A 108 5.45 18.14 -1.00
CA ASN A 108 4.50 17.16 -1.54
C ASN A 108 5.06 15.72 -1.56
N ASP A 109 6.37 15.56 -1.42
CA ASP A 109 7.06 14.27 -1.29
C ASP A 109 6.65 13.50 -0.04
N GLU A 110 6.81 12.18 -0.08
CA GLU A 110 6.51 11.28 1.03
C GLU A 110 7.80 10.65 1.60
N LEU A 111 8.07 10.87 2.89
CA LEU A 111 9.06 10.12 3.67
C LEU A 111 8.40 8.89 4.30
N VAL A 112 9.02 7.73 4.08
CA VAL A 112 8.45 6.43 4.43
C VAL A 112 9.43 5.61 5.27
N LEU A 113 8.93 5.06 6.37
CA LEU A 113 9.61 4.16 7.30
C LEU A 113 8.67 3.01 7.67
N MET A 114 9.18 1.95 8.31
CA MET A 114 8.34 0.96 8.98
C MET A 114 8.30 1.21 10.48
N ALA A 115 7.12 1.16 11.09
CA ALA A 115 6.96 1.41 12.53
C ALA A 115 7.76 0.44 13.42
N ARG A 116 7.97 -0.81 12.96
CA ARG A 116 8.81 -1.81 13.63
C ARG A 116 10.30 -1.46 13.72
N ASP A 117 10.77 -0.52 12.91
CA ASP A 117 12.18 -0.14 12.87
C ASP A 117 12.49 0.99 13.88
N ALA A 118 11.48 1.54 14.53
CA ALA A 118 11.66 2.49 15.62
C ALA A 118 12.39 1.84 16.82
N GLY A 119 13.18 2.63 17.52
CA GLY A 119 13.94 2.21 18.71
C GLY A 119 13.65 3.07 19.93
N ASP A 120 14.53 2.97 20.92
CA ASP A 120 14.46 3.74 22.16
C ASP A 120 14.71 5.24 21.88
N GLU A 121 14.30 6.08 22.82
CA GLU A 121 14.66 7.49 22.84
C GLU A 121 16.18 7.63 23.07
N ALA A 122 16.88 8.33 22.18
CA ALA A 122 18.26 8.72 22.36
C ALA A 122 18.35 9.79 23.45
N CYS A 123 19.29 9.64 24.40
CA CYS A 123 19.45 10.69 25.40
C CYS A 123 20.02 11.97 24.75
N ALA A 124 19.66 13.14 25.28
CA ALA A 124 20.10 14.45 24.77
C ALA A 124 21.63 14.69 24.76
N ALA A 125 22.41 13.81 25.41
CA ALA A 125 23.87 13.87 25.42
C ALA A 125 24.53 12.90 24.42
N ALA A 126 23.75 12.07 23.73
CA ALA A 126 24.28 11.20 22.69
C ALA A 126 24.87 12.07 21.57
N PRO A 127 26.11 11.81 21.10
CA PRO A 127 26.65 12.49 19.93
C PRO A 127 25.85 12.09 18.69
N ALA A 128 25.78 12.93 17.67
CA ALA A 128 25.20 12.55 16.37
C ALA A 128 25.91 11.29 15.79
N PRO A 129 25.22 10.48 14.97
CA PRO A 129 25.86 9.37 14.27
C PRO A 129 27.05 9.83 13.42
N ASP A 130 28.07 8.98 13.28
CA ASP A 130 29.20 9.29 12.39
C ASP A 130 28.73 9.43 10.92
N GLY A 131 29.28 10.41 10.20
CA GLY A 131 29.00 10.60 8.77
C GLY A 131 27.74 11.42 8.45
N VAL A 132 27.14 12.07 9.45
CA VAL A 132 26.00 12.99 9.25
C VAL A 132 26.40 14.45 9.46
N THR A 133 25.63 15.35 8.84
CA THR A 133 25.80 16.79 8.95
C THR A 133 25.37 17.24 10.36
N PRO A 134 26.26 17.87 11.16
CA PRO A 134 25.91 18.33 12.50
C PRO A 134 24.74 19.33 12.50
N GLY A 135 23.76 19.14 13.39
CA GLY A 135 22.59 20.01 13.52
C GLY A 135 21.50 19.81 12.45
N SER A 136 21.59 18.74 11.64
CA SER A 136 20.55 18.33 10.68
C SER A 136 19.57 17.29 11.23
N GLY A 137 19.67 16.98 12.53
CA GLY A 137 18.91 15.91 13.16
C GLY A 137 17.43 16.25 13.32
N VAL A 138 16.56 15.29 13.03
CA VAL A 138 15.13 15.35 13.34
C VAL A 138 14.77 14.10 14.12
N GLU A 139 14.22 14.26 15.32
CA GLU A 139 13.61 13.18 16.09
C GLU A 139 12.14 13.07 15.69
N LEU A 140 11.74 11.85 15.35
CA LEU A 140 10.36 11.45 15.15
C LEU A 140 9.93 10.60 16.35
N ARG A 141 9.05 11.15 17.18
CA ARG A 141 8.35 10.39 18.20
C ARG A 141 7.09 9.80 17.58
N VAL A 142 7.02 8.48 17.54
CA VAL A 142 5.90 7.73 16.98
C VAL A 142 5.08 7.16 18.13
N THR A 143 3.78 7.44 18.14
CA THR A 143 2.87 6.97 19.18
C THR A 143 1.73 6.17 18.55
N ASP A 144 1.46 4.99 19.07
CA ASP A 144 0.26 4.22 18.76
C ASP A 144 -0.93 4.76 19.58
N PRO A 145 -1.98 5.34 18.95
CA PRO A 145 -3.10 5.87 19.71
C PRO A 145 -3.94 4.80 20.42
N LEU A 146 -3.85 3.53 20.01
CA LEU A 146 -4.66 2.43 20.57
C LEU A 146 -4.18 1.98 21.95
N ASP A 147 -2.86 1.91 22.15
CA ASP A 147 -2.27 1.41 23.40
C ASP A 147 -1.28 2.39 24.06
N GLN A 148 -1.01 3.54 23.41
CA GLN A 148 -0.06 4.56 23.82
C GLN A 148 1.41 4.08 23.80
N GLY A 149 1.69 2.98 23.09
CA GLY A 149 3.06 2.51 22.85
C GLY A 149 3.84 3.50 22.00
N GLU A 150 5.13 3.65 22.28
CA GLU A 150 5.98 4.66 21.65
C GLU A 150 7.25 4.07 21.04
N GLY A 151 7.74 4.71 19.99
CA GLY A 151 9.02 4.40 19.37
C GLY A 151 9.63 5.67 18.76
N PHE A 152 10.95 5.69 18.63
CA PHE A 152 11.68 6.86 18.17
C PHE A 152 12.52 6.52 16.93
N VAL A 153 12.49 7.43 15.95
CA VAL A 153 13.33 7.40 14.74
C VAL A 153 14.06 8.73 14.63
N TYR A 154 15.29 8.71 14.13
CA TYR A 154 16.14 9.87 13.99
C TYR A 154 16.57 10.04 12.55
N LEU A 155 16.14 11.11 11.90
CA LEU A 155 16.53 11.47 10.54
C LEU A 155 17.73 12.41 10.58
N PHE A 156 18.62 12.28 9.60
CA PHE A 156 19.75 13.18 9.41
C PHE A 156 20.05 13.36 7.92
N VAL A 157 20.76 14.45 7.59
CA VAL A 157 21.38 14.63 6.27
C VAL A 157 22.82 14.08 6.31
N GLN A 158 23.15 13.12 5.45
CA GLN A 158 24.50 12.54 5.41
C GLN A 158 25.56 13.46 4.78
N GLU A 159 26.83 13.30 5.15
CA GLU A 159 27.99 13.95 4.51
C GLU A 159 28.63 13.08 3.40
N GLY A 160 27.98 11.97 3.06
CA GLY A 160 28.46 10.98 2.09
C GLY A 160 29.00 9.70 2.75
N GLY A 161 28.68 8.55 2.15
CA GLY A 161 29.17 7.23 2.58
C GLY A 161 28.16 6.42 3.40
N LEU A 162 26.99 6.98 3.71
CA LEU A 162 25.84 6.26 4.21
C LEU A 162 24.88 5.91 3.06
N ASP A 163 24.10 4.85 3.25
CA ASP A 163 23.10 4.39 2.29
C ASP A 163 21.71 4.49 2.93
N PRO A 164 20.75 5.27 2.39
CA PRO A 164 19.38 5.35 2.90
C PRO A 164 18.68 3.99 3.03
N ALA A 165 19.09 2.99 2.24
CA ALA A 165 18.56 1.64 2.35
C ALA A 165 19.06 0.88 3.59
N ALA A 166 20.17 1.30 4.20
CA ALA A 166 20.81 0.63 5.34
C ALA A 166 21.02 -0.89 5.13
N GLY A 167 21.22 -1.33 3.88
CA GLY A 167 21.33 -2.74 3.51
C GLY A 167 20.03 -3.55 3.53
N ALA A 168 18.88 -2.90 3.70
CA ALA A 168 17.56 -3.53 3.66
C ALA A 168 16.91 -3.41 2.27
N ALA A 169 16.05 -4.38 1.97
CA ALA A 169 15.16 -4.38 0.82
C ALA A 169 13.92 -5.20 1.20
N TYR A 170 12.93 -4.54 1.80
CA TYR A 170 11.73 -5.20 2.32
C TYR A 170 10.81 -5.75 1.22
N VAL A 171 10.90 -5.18 0.03
CA VAL A 171 10.11 -5.59 -1.14
C VAL A 171 11.01 -5.71 -2.35
N THR A 172 10.94 -6.85 -3.04
CA THR A 172 11.49 -7.01 -4.38
C THR A 172 10.37 -6.80 -5.39
N TYR A 173 10.54 -5.82 -6.28
CA TYR A 173 9.60 -5.50 -7.36
C TYR A 173 10.28 -5.69 -8.71
N SER A 174 9.76 -6.59 -9.54
CA SER A 174 10.30 -6.86 -10.87
C SER A 174 9.28 -6.49 -11.94
N PHE A 175 9.25 -5.23 -12.34
CA PHE A 175 8.43 -4.79 -13.48
C PHE A 175 8.98 -5.37 -14.79
N ASN A 176 8.14 -6.11 -15.51
CA ASN A 176 8.56 -6.81 -16.72
C ASN A 176 7.47 -6.80 -17.80
N LEU A 177 7.47 -5.75 -18.61
CA LEU A 177 6.63 -5.65 -19.79
C LEU A 177 7.16 -6.60 -20.89
N LEU A 178 6.31 -7.51 -21.39
CA LEU A 178 6.75 -8.53 -22.34
C LEU A 178 7.09 -7.96 -23.72
N SER A 179 6.59 -6.77 -24.04
CA SER A 179 6.88 -6.09 -25.31
C SER A 179 8.24 -5.39 -25.32
N GLY A 180 8.89 -5.19 -24.16
CA GLY A 180 10.18 -4.51 -24.03
C GLY A 180 10.13 -3.29 -23.11
N ALA A 181 11.00 -2.31 -23.36
CA ALA A 181 11.08 -1.12 -22.53
C ALA A 181 9.80 -0.27 -22.62
N TYR A 182 9.17 0.03 -21.47
CA TYR A 182 7.88 0.74 -21.37
C TYR A 182 7.74 1.93 -22.33
N LYS A 183 8.65 2.91 -22.26
CA LYS A 183 8.61 4.12 -23.10
C LYS A 183 8.70 3.88 -24.61
N ALA A 184 9.18 2.71 -25.01
CA ALA A 184 9.36 2.36 -26.42
C ALA A 184 8.25 1.47 -26.97
N THR A 185 7.62 0.64 -26.13
CA THR A 185 6.79 -0.48 -26.59
C THR A 185 5.41 -0.57 -25.96
N TYR A 186 5.10 0.23 -24.93
CA TYR A 186 3.78 0.25 -24.32
C TYR A 186 2.79 1.03 -25.19
N ASP A 187 1.64 0.43 -25.49
CA ASP A 187 0.57 1.06 -26.25
C ASP A 187 -0.43 1.71 -25.28
N THR A 188 -0.49 3.05 -25.29
CA THR A 188 -1.38 3.81 -24.40
C THR A 188 -2.80 3.94 -24.95
N LEU A 189 -3.03 3.62 -26.21
CA LEU A 189 -4.32 3.77 -26.89
C LEU A 189 -5.13 2.47 -26.86
N ASP A 190 -4.47 1.33 -27.11
CA ASP A 190 -5.12 0.03 -27.20
C ASP A 190 -4.27 -1.04 -26.50
N GLY A 191 -4.87 -1.75 -25.55
CA GLY A 191 -4.27 -2.93 -24.95
C GLY A 191 -4.62 -4.23 -25.69
N PRO A 192 -4.28 -5.40 -25.13
CA PRO A 192 -3.54 -5.58 -23.88
C PRO A 192 -2.08 -5.15 -23.99
N ASN A 193 -1.45 -4.90 -22.85
CA ASN A 193 0.00 -4.71 -22.72
C ASN A 193 0.56 -5.79 -21.77
N PRO A 194 0.68 -7.04 -22.22
CA PRO A 194 1.03 -8.15 -21.34
C PRO A 194 2.36 -7.93 -20.62
N GLU A 195 2.38 -8.27 -19.35
CA GLU A 195 3.56 -8.23 -18.48
C GLU A 195 3.72 -9.55 -17.71
N ASN A 196 4.83 -9.65 -17.00
CA ASN A 196 5.05 -10.68 -15.99
C ASN A 196 5.73 -10.03 -14.78
N THR A 197 4.99 -9.09 -14.18
CA THR A 197 5.50 -8.29 -13.07
C THR A 197 5.32 -9.06 -11.77
N THR A 198 6.38 -9.19 -10.97
CA THR A 198 6.35 -9.88 -9.67
C THR A 198 6.64 -8.94 -8.52
N ILE A 199 5.98 -9.22 -7.40
CA ILE A 199 6.25 -8.64 -6.08
C ILE A 199 6.61 -9.79 -5.17
N GLU A 200 7.75 -9.70 -4.50
CA GLU A 200 8.25 -10.75 -3.62
C GLU A 200 8.73 -10.12 -2.30
N THR A 201 8.24 -10.67 -1.20
CA THR A 201 8.61 -10.30 0.17
C THR A 201 8.84 -11.59 0.97
N ASP A 202 9.24 -11.47 2.24
CA ASP A 202 9.31 -12.63 3.12
C ASP A 202 7.92 -13.21 3.45
N ALA A 203 6.85 -12.40 3.38
CA ALA A 203 5.50 -12.81 3.78
C ALA A 203 4.56 -13.15 2.62
N TYR A 204 4.83 -12.69 1.40
CA TYR A 204 4.00 -13.04 0.24
C TYR A 204 4.72 -12.84 -1.10
N THR A 205 4.14 -13.43 -2.14
CA THR A 205 4.46 -13.09 -3.53
C THR A 205 3.20 -12.83 -4.35
N ARG A 206 3.27 -11.90 -5.30
CA ARG A 206 2.18 -11.58 -6.24
C ARG A 206 2.68 -11.53 -7.66
N ARG A 207 1.76 -11.78 -8.60
CA ARG A 207 2.00 -11.59 -10.03
C ARG A 207 0.92 -10.69 -10.64
N PHE A 208 1.38 -9.82 -11.54
CA PHE A 208 0.54 -9.11 -12.49
C PHE A 208 0.89 -9.57 -13.91
N ALA A 209 -0.15 -9.83 -14.70
CA ALA A 209 -0.04 -10.20 -16.11
C ALA A 209 -0.43 -9.05 -17.07
N ASP A 210 -1.09 -8.02 -16.54
CA ASP A 210 -1.36 -6.72 -17.16
C ASP A 210 -1.74 -5.74 -16.05
N ARG A 211 -1.90 -4.46 -16.38
CA ARG A 211 -2.22 -3.36 -15.46
C ARG A 211 -3.32 -3.72 -14.46
N TRP A 212 -4.49 -4.20 -14.90
CA TRP A 212 -5.59 -4.63 -14.02
C TRP A 212 -5.60 -6.13 -13.68
N ILE A 213 -4.71 -6.94 -14.26
CA ILE A 213 -4.75 -8.39 -14.13
C ILE A 213 -3.69 -8.85 -13.14
N THR A 214 -4.15 -9.37 -12.01
CA THR A 214 -3.35 -10.13 -11.05
C THR A 214 -3.96 -11.51 -10.92
N ASP A 215 -3.09 -12.51 -11.04
CA ASP A 215 -3.47 -13.90 -11.30
C ASP A 215 -2.52 -14.89 -10.60
N ALA A 216 -1.79 -14.42 -9.58
CA ALA A 216 -1.13 -15.28 -8.60
C ALA A 216 -0.94 -14.53 -7.28
N LEU A 217 -1.18 -15.24 -6.17
CA LEU A 217 -0.89 -14.80 -4.81
C LEU A 217 -0.44 -16.01 -3.98
N HIS A 218 0.75 -15.93 -3.41
CA HIS A 218 1.26 -16.93 -2.47
C HIS A 218 1.53 -16.24 -1.14
N ILE A 219 1.04 -16.80 -0.04
CA ILE A 219 1.43 -16.36 1.31
C ILE A 219 2.58 -17.24 1.77
N THR A 220 3.67 -16.61 2.19
CA THR A 220 4.91 -17.25 2.65
C THR A 220 5.25 -16.88 4.10
N ALA A 221 4.38 -16.13 4.77
CA ALA A 221 4.55 -15.76 6.17
C ALA A 221 4.57 -16.99 7.10
N GLY A 222 5.59 -17.10 7.94
CA GLY A 222 5.72 -18.18 8.91
C GLY A 222 5.79 -19.56 8.24
N ASP A 223 4.94 -20.49 8.67
CA ASP A 223 4.87 -21.86 8.15
C ASP A 223 3.81 -22.04 7.04
N ALA A 224 3.38 -20.94 6.40
CA ALA A 224 2.43 -20.97 5.28
C ALA A 224 2.87 -21.91 4.16
N SER A 225 1.93 -22.63 3.55
CA SER A 225 2.25 -23.64 2.54
C SER A 225 2.86 -23.07 1.25
N GLY A 226 2.74 -21.76 1.00
CA GLY A 226 3.30 -21.10 -0.18
C GLY A 226 2.67 -21.55 -1.51
N VAL A 227 1.43 -22.03 -1.47
CA VAL A 227 0.68 -22.38 -2.70
C VAL A 227 0.03 -21.14 -3.28
N ASP A 228 -0.20 -21.14 -4.60
CA ASP A 228 -0.93 -20.07 -5.26
C ASP A 228 -2.42 -20.17 -4.94
N ILE A 229 -2.95 -19.25 -4.14
CA ILE A 229 -4.36 -19.29 -3.71
C ILE A 229 -5.28 -18.46 -4.60
N LEU A 230 -4.77 -17.64 -5.52
CA LEU A 230 -5.58 -16.70 -6.30
C LEU A 230 -5.96 -17.26 -7.67
N ASP A 231 -7.22 -17.11 -8.08
CA ASP A 231 -7.58 -17.13 -9.50
C ASP A 231 -7.41 -15.73 -10.08
N ARG A 232 -8.17 -14.75 -9.55
CA ARG A 232 -8.09 -13.35 -9.96
C ARG A 232 -8.49 -12.37 -8.85
N HIS A 233 -7.87 -11.19 -8.84
CA HIS A 233 -8.50 -9.99 -8.25
C HIS A 233 -9.38 -9.35 -9.33
N LYS A 234 -10.69 -9.54 -9.20
CA LYS A 234 -11.67 -9.16 -10.21
C LYS A 234 -12.18 -7.74 -9.99
N ALA A 235 -12.34 -7.01 -11.09
CA ALA A 235 -13.01 -5.72 -11.11
C ALA A 235 -13.99 -5.71 -12.30
N GLN A 236 -15.30 -5.68 -12.05
CA GLN A 236 -16.30 -5.87 -13.11
C GLN A 236 -17.64 -5.19 -12.83
N PHE A 237 -18.47 -5.04 -13.85
CA PHE A 237 -19.84 -4.56 -13.66
C PHE A 237 -20.74 -5.68 -13.08
N PRO A 238 -21.62 -5.37 -12.11
CA PRO A 238 -22.53 -6.36 -11.55
C PRO A 238 -23.40 -7.04 -12.61
N GLY A 239 -23.40 -8.38 -12.63
CA GLY A 239 -24.30 -9.20 -13.44
C GLY A 239 -23.98 -9.26 -14.94
N THR A 240 -22.83 -8.73 -15.40
CA THR A 240 -22.45 -8.76 -16.82
C THR A 240 -20.94 -8.75 -17.04
N CYS A 241 -20.48 -9.37 -18.12
CA CYS A 241 -19.06 -9.40 -18.50
C CYS A 241 -18.68 -8.36 -19.57
N VAL A 242 -19.53 -7.35 -19.79
CA VAL A 242 -19.23 -6.26 -20.73
C VAL A 242 -18.09 -5.36 -20.22
N ARG A 243 -17.88 -5.34 -18.91
CA ARG A 243 -16.80 -4.62 -18.22
C ARG A 243 -16.19 -5.54 -17.16
N SER A 244 -14.92 -5.83 -17.30
CA SER A 244 -14.06 -6.63 -16.43
C SER A 244 -12.62 -6.12 -16.49
N GLU A 245 -11.74 -6.60 -15.60
CA GLU A 245 -10.31 -6.26 -15.59
C GLU A 245 -9.60 -6.60 -16.90
N ASP A 246 -10.05 -7.63 -17.61
CA ASP A 246 -9.57 -7.96 -18.96
C ASP A 246 -9.96 -6.84 -19.96
N THR A 247 -11.21 -6.39 -19.94
CA THR A 247 -11.65 -5.30 -20.83
C THR A 247 -11.03 -3.96 -20.47
N PHE A 248 -10.71 -3.74 -19.19
CA PHE A 248 -10.00 -2.55 -18.74
C PHE A 248 -8.57 -2.59 -19.27
N SER A 249 -7.87 -3.71 -19.10
CA SER A 249 -6.50 -3.91 -19.61
C SER A 249 -6.39 -3.82 -21.13
N ASN A 250 -7.40 -4.30 -21.86
CA ASN A 250 -7.46 -4.25 -23.32
C ASN A 250 -7.76 -2.85 -23.90
N ALA A 251 -8.15 -1.88 -23.07
CA ALA A 251 -8.44 -0.52 -23.51
C ALA A 251 -7.30 0.45 -23.15
N GLU A 252 -7.45 1.70 -23.59
CA GLU A 252 -6.53 2.79 -23.29
C GLU A 252 -6.14 2.85 -21.81
N GLY A 253 -4.86 3.09 -21.56
CA GLY A 253 -4.30 3.16 -20.21
C GLY A 253 -2.80 3.38 -20.22
N ALA A 254 -2.24 3.66 -19.06
CA ALA A 254 -0.81 3.89 -18.88
C ALA A 254 -0.41 3.65 -17.43
N PHE A 255 0.88 3.52 -17.17
CA PHE A 255 1.43 3.56 -15.82
C PHE A 255 1.78 4.99 -15.42
N VAL A 256 1.38 5.36 -14.20
CA VAL A 256 1.79 6.60 -13.53
C VAL A 256 3.15 6.39 -12.88
N VAL A 257 3.32 5.34 -12.07
CA VAL A 257 4.58 4.97 -11.41
C VAL A 257 4.76 3.45 -11.38
N ASN A 258 6.01 3.00 -11.52
CA ASN A 258 6.47 1.63 -11.28
C ASN A 258 7.86 1.66 -10.61
N ARG A 259 7.89 1.92 -9.30
CA ARG A 259 9.13 2.15 -8.54
C ARG A 259 9.25 1.22 -7.34
N VAL A 260 10.48 1.00 -6.90
CA VAL A 260 10.80 0.24 -5.68
C VAL A 260 11.91 0.93 -4.91
N GLY A 261 11.69 1.10 -3.62
CA GLY A 261 12.70 1.52 -2.66
C GLY A 261 12.90 0.47 -1.57
N PRO A 262 13.70 0.79 -0.53
CA PRO A 262 14.04 -0.17 0.52
C PRO A 262 12.86 -0.54 1.43
N ILE A 263 11.83 0.29 1.52
CA ILE A 263 10.67 0.09 2.41
C ILE A 263 9.48 -0.49 1.64
N ARG A 264 9.14 0.11 0.50
CA ARG A 264 7.94 -0.24 -0.28
C ARG A 264 8.16 -0.15 -1.78
N ALA A 265 7.30 -0.85 -2.53
CA ALA A 265 7.15 -0.66 -3.97
C ALA A 265 5.85 0.09 -4.30
N LEU A 266 5.92 0.95 -5.31
CA LEU A 266 4.80 1.73 -5.84
C LEU A 266 4.43 1.24 -7.23
N ARG A 267 3.15 0.95 -7.44
CA ARG A 267 2.58 0.66 -8.74
C ARG A 267 1.27 1.41 -8.91
N SER A 268 1.20 2.31 -9.88
CA SER A 268 -0.01 3.07 -10.18
C SER A 268 -0.26 3.09 -11.67
N TYR A 269 -1.51 2.88 -12.08
CA TYR A 269 -1.92 2.87 -13.48
C TYR A 269 -3.31 3.46 -13.67
N VAL A 270 -3.57 3.96 -14.88
CA VAL A 270 -4.79 4.68 -15.26
C VAL A 270 -5.49 4.03 -16.45
N GLY A 271 -6.80 4.22 -16.56
CA GLY A 271 -7.65 3.82 -17.66
C GLY A 271 -8.52 2.61 -17.34
N ALA A 272 -9.82 2.68 -17.61
CA ALA A 272 -10.77 1.58 -17.44
C ALA A 272 -11.91 1.70 -18.46
N ASN A 273 -11.62 1.36 -19.72
CA ASN A 273 -12.51 1.65 -20.86
C ASN A 273 -12.91 3.13 -20.93
N SER A 274 -14.18 3.45 -20.67
CA SER A 274 -14.69 4.83 -20.75
C SER A 274 -14.30 5.71 -19.56
N GLY A 275 -13.54 5.19 -18.60
CA GLY A 275 -12.89 5.95 -17.53
C GLY A 275 -11.38 6.05 -17.75
N PRO A 276 -10.87 6.84 -18.72
CA PRO A 276 -9.44 6.98 -18.98
C PRO A 276 -8.67 7.51 -17.76
N LEU A 277 -9.32 8.29 -16.90
CA LEU A 277 -8.69 8.84 -15.69
C LEU A 277 -8.87 7.96 -14.44
N THR A 278 -9.60 6.85 -14.54
CA THR A 278 -9.77 5.91 -13.43
C THR A 278 -8.42 5.31 -13.10
N GLN A 279 -7.97 5.45 -11.86
CA GLN A 279 -6.63 5.09 -11.44
C GLN A 279 -6.70 4.05 -10.32
N ARG A 280 -5.78 3.09 -10.35
CA ARG A 280 -5.53 2.22 -9.20
C ARG A 280 -4.06 2.30 -8.81
N THR A 281 -3.83 2.61 -7.54
CA THR A 281 -2.52 2.70 -6.89
C THR A 281 -2.39 1.55 -5.91
N HIS A 282 -1.24 0.87 -5.97
CA HIS A 282 -0.81 -0.15 -5.03
C HIS A 282 0.46 0.32 -4.32
N LEU A 283 0.44 0.26 -2.99
CA LEU A 283 1.60 0.47 -2.11
C LEU A 283 1.93 -0.88 -1.47
N PHE A 284 3.00 -1.53 -1.92
CA PHE A 284 3.40 -2.84 -1.43
C PHE A 284 4.45 -2.68 -0.32
N TYR A 285 4.14 -3.16 0.88
CA TYR A 285 5.07 -3.35 1.99
C TYR A 285 5.36 -4.84 2.16
N ASP A 286 6.28 -5.22 3.03
CA ASP A 286 6.66 -6.63 3.21
C ASP A 286 5.51 -7.51 3.72
N ARG A 287 4.61 -6.97 4.55
CA ARG A 287 3.50 -7.71 5.18
C ARG A 287 2.13 -7.07 4.98
N ARG A 288 2.07 -5.97 4.23
CA ARG A 288 0.88 -5.15 4.03
C ARG A 288 0.83 -4.65 2.59
N GLU A 289 -0.36 -4.49 2.05
CA GLU A 289 -0.57 -3.80 0.79
C GLU A 289 -1.75 -2.84 0.91
N ASP A 290 -1.55 -1.59 0.46
CA ASP A 290 -2.62 -0.60 0.39
C ASP A 290 -3.00 -0.39 -1.08
N VAL A 291 -4.29 -0.53 -1.39
CA VAL A 291 -4.87 -0.38 -2.71
C VAL A 291 -5.91 0.73 -2.69
N ILE A 292 -5.70 1.74 -3.54
CA ILE A 292 -6.61 2.87 -3.70
C ILE A 292 -7.08 2.90 -5.14
N THR A 293 -8.39 2.88 -5.38
CA THR A 293 -8.98 3.02 -6.71
C THR A 293 -9.79 4.30 -6.78
N ASP A 294 -9.22 5.31 -7.44
CA ASP A 294 -9.93 6.54 -7.77
C ASP A 294 -10.78 6.33 -9.02
N LEU A 295 -12.10 6.27 -8.85
CA LEU A 295 -13.01 6.13 -9.96
C LEU A 295 -13.22 7.49 -10.63
N ARG A 296 -12.89 7.58 -11.92
CA ARG A 296 -13.05 8.81 -12.72
C ARG A 296 -13.62 8.44 -14.09
N VAL A 297 -14.95 8.42 -14.14
CA VAL A 297 -15.72 7.98 -15.30
C VAL A 297 -17.08 8.69 -15.32
N HIS A 298 -17.68 8.81 -16.51
CA HIS A 298 -19.09 9.20 -16.62
C HIS A 298 -19.98 8.28 -15.76
N GLY A 299 -21.25 8.65 -15.50
CA GLY A 299 -22.11 7.81 -14.66
C GLY A 299 -22.19 6.34 -15.14
N ILE A 300 -22.08 5.39 -14.20
CA ILE A 300 -22.07 3.94 -14.45
C ILE A 300 -23.12 3.23 -13.58
N PRO A 301 -23.62 2.04 -13.98
CA PRO A 301 -24.71 1.37 -13.28
C PRO A 301 -24.29 0.71 -11.94
N GLY A 302 -22.99 0.54 -11.70
CA GLY A 302 -22.43 -0.15 -10.55
C GLY A 302 -21.04 -0.71 -10.86
N ILE A 303 -20.33 -1.18 -9.84
CA ILE A 303 -19.00 -1.79 -9.96
C ILE A 303 -18.82 -2.83 -8.84
N MET A 304 -18.02 -3.85 -9.10
CA MET A 304 -17.56 -4.83 -8.12
C MET A 304 -16.02 -4.82 -8.09
N ASP A 305 -15.46 -5.04 -6.91
CA ASP A 305 -14.03 -5.21 -6.67
C ASP A 305 -13.84 -6.30 -5.62
N PHE A 306 -13.44 -7.50 -6.04
CA PHE A 306 -13.43 -8.69 -5.20
C PHE A 306 -12.30 -9.64 -5.56
N TYR A 307 -11.91 -10.47 -4.60
CA TYR A 307 -10.97 -11.56 -4.84
C TYR A 307 -11.76 -12.80 -5.20
N ASP A 308 -11.26 -13.56 -6.17
CA ASP A 308 -11.69 -14.92 -6.48
C ASP A 308 -10.49 -15.85 -6.29
N TYR A 309 -10.65 -16.84 -5.42
CA TYR A 309 -9.58 -17.77 -5.13
C TYR A 309 -9.59 -18.94 -6.10
N GLY A 310 -8.45 -19.61 -6.18
CA GLY A 310 -8.29 -20.85 -6.94
C GLY A 310 -8.56 -22.08 -6.06
N PRO A 311 -8.62 -23.28 -6.67
CA PRO A 311 -8.81 -24.55 -5.95
C PRO A 311 -7.80 -24.82 -4.83
N MET A 312 -6.64 -24.17 -4.85
CA MET A 312 -5.62 -24.32 -3.81
C MET A 312 -5.96 -23.59 -2.50
N ALA A 313 -6.95 -22.69 -2.52
CA ALA A 313 -7.53 -22.11 -1.31
C ALA A 313 -8.55 -23.04 -0.63
N ALA A 314 -8.91 -24.17 -1.26
CA ALA A 314 -9.88 -25.10 -0.68
C ALA A 314 -9.42 -25.59 0.70
N GLY A 315 -10.33 -25.58 1.67
CA GLY A 315 -10.09 -25.89 3.07
C GLY A 315 -9.70 -24.69 3.95
N MET A 316 -9.44 -23.52 3.37
CA MET A 316 -9.37 -22.27 4.14
C MET A 316 -10.76 -21.89 4.67
N THR A 317 -10.81 -21.07 5.70
CA THR A 317 -12.04 -20.52 6.27
C THR A 317 -12.12 -19.03 5.96
N TYR A 318 -13.26 -18.60 5.43
CA TYR A 318 -13.65 -17.20 5.32
C TYR A 318 -14.39 -16.78 6.61
N THR A 319 -13.96 -15.70 7.27
CA THR A 319 -14.69 -15.03 8.36
C THR A 319 -14.78 -13.53 8.12
N SER A 320 -15.72 -12.87 8.81
CA SER A 320 -15.84 -11.41 8.86
C SER A 320 -16.39 -11.00 10.22
N GLU A 321 -16.45 -9.70 10.52
CA GLU A 321 -17.00 -9.25 11.80
C GLU A 321 -18.52 -9.49 11.94
N LEU A 322 -19.18 -9.81 10.81
CA LEU A 322 -20.60 -10.15 10.76
C LEU A 322 -20.84 -11.64 11.07
N GLU A 323 -19.82 -12.48 10.92
CA GLU A 323 -19.86 -13.92 11.10
C GLU A 323 -19.55 -14.33 12.54
N GLY A 324 -20.16 -15.42 13.01
CA GLY A 324 -19.84 -16.04 14.31
C GLY A 324 -19.17 -17.40 14.20
N GLY A 325 -18.98 -17.95 13.00
CA GLY A 325 -18.53 -19.32 12.77
C GLY A 325 -17.70 -19.57 11.51
N GLY A 326 -17.73 -18.64 10.55
CA GLY A 326 -16.98 -18.74 9.29
C GLY A 326 -17.56 -19.75 8.31
N GLU A 327 -17.24 -19.57 7.04
CA GLU A 327 -17.62 -20.45 5.93
C GLU A 327 -16.36 -21.13 5.39
N THR A 328 -16.44 -22.44 5.13
CA THR A 328 -15.28 -23.17 4.57
C THR A 328 -15.25 -22.96 3.08
N ILE A 329 -14.13 -22.49 2.54
CA ILE A 329 -13.93 -22.41 1.09
C ILE A 329 -13.76 -23.84 0.57
N ASP A 330 -14.78 -24.39 -0.07
CA ASP A 330 -14.76 -25.75 -0.64
C ASP A 330 -15.44 -25.86 -2.02
N GLY A 331 -15.90 -24.73 -2.56
CA GLY A 331 -16.58 -24.64 -3.84
C GLY A 331 -18.05 -25.06 -3.78
N ALA A 332 -18.64 -25.11 -2.58
CA ALA A 332 -20.06 -25.35 -2.36
C ALA A 332 -20.78 -24.08 -1.84
N PRO A 333 -22.02 -23.81 -2.28
CA PRO A 333 -22.73 -22.59 -1.88
C PRO A 333 -22.93 -22.42 -0.38
N ASP A 334 -22.32 -21.37 0.17
CA ASP A 334 -22.59 -20.88 1.54
C ASP A 334 -23.51 -19.66 1.56
N THR A 335 -23.89 -19.21 2.75
CA THR A 335 -24.74 -18.01 2.92
C THR A 335 -24.29 -17.23 4.15
N PRO A 336 -23.18 -16.48 4.03
CA PRO A 336 -22.71 -15.67 5.13
C PRO A 336 -23.73 -14.59 5.52
N ALA A 337 -23.59 -14.08 6.73
CA ALA A 337 -24.30 -12.98 7.31
C ALA A 337 -24.31 -11.78 6.37
N ALA A 338 -25.52 -11.30 6.07
CA ALA A 338 -25.71 -10.13 5.23
C ALA A 338 -25.24 -8.85 5.93
N GLY A 339 -24.58 -7.98 5.19
CA GLY A 339 -24.09 -6.68 5.64
C GLY A 339 -22.89 -6.24 4.82
N LEU A 340 -22.31 -5.10 5.17
CA LEU A 340 -21.01 -4.69 4.64
C LEU A 340 -19.99 -4.92 5.76
N PRO A 341 -19.07 -5.89 5.61
CA PRO A 341 -18.09 -6.15 6.62
C PRO A 341 -17.09 -4.98 6.75
N THR A 342 -16.63 -4.69 7.96
CA THR A 342 -15.51 -3.78 8.24
C THR A 342 -14.17 -4.49 8.11
N TRP A 343 -14.13 -5.81 8.30
CA TRP A 343 -12.99 -6.65 7.93
C TRP A 343 -13.44 -8.03 7.47
N GLU A 344 -12.63 -8.62 6.59
CA GLU A 344 -12.82 -9.98 6.08
C GLU A 344 -11.49 -10.72 6.26
N LEU A 345 -11.53 -12.01 6.56
CA LEU A 345 -10.35 -12.84 6.78
C LEU A 345 -10.51 -14.15 6.03
N VAL A 346 -9.49 -14.54 5.27
CA VAL A 346 -9.35 -15.89 4.71
C VAL A 346 -8.12 -16.54 5.32
N SER A 347 -8.30 -17.64 6.04
CA SER A 347 -7.27 -18.24 6.90
C SER A 347 -7.24 -19.76 6.80
N GLY A 348 -6.04 -20.34 6.72
CA GLY A 348 -5.82 -21.80 6.69
C GLY A 348 -4.33 -22.15 6.69
N ASP A 349 -3.99 -23.40 6.37
CA ASP A 349 -2.58 -23.86 6.26
C ASP A 349 -1.79 -23.08 5.20
N GLN A 350 -2.50 -22.49 4.23
CA GLN A 350 -1.95 -21.67 3.16
C GLN A 350 -1.45 -20.30 3.65
N GLY A 351 -1.84 -19.86 4.84
CA GLY A 351 -1.60 -18.52 5.37
C GLY A 351 -2.89 -17.80 5.77
N SER A 352 -2.79 -16.54 6.15
CA SER A 352 -3.93 -15.70 6.53
C SER A 352 -3.89 -14.39 5.76
N LEU A 353 -5.02 -14.01 5.15
CA LEU A 353 -5.19 -12.77 4.41
C LEU A 353 -6.34 -11.97 5.00
N THR A 354 -6.03 -10.84 5.65
CA THR A 354 -7.06 -9.92 6.15
C THR A 354 -7.30 -8.82 5.14
N HIS A 355 -8.56 -8.55 4.82
CA HIS A 355 -9.01 -7.44 4.00
C HIS A 355 -9.71 -6.41 4.89
N VAL A 356 -9.33 -5.14 4.74
CA VAL A 356 -10.04 -4.00 5.34
C VAL A 356 -10.41 -3.05 4.21
N SER A 357 -11.70 -2.86 3.94
CA SER A 357 -12.17 -2.12 2.78
C SER A 357 -13.22 -1.06 3.15
N TRP A 358 -13.11 0.12 2.54
CA TRP A 358 -14.11 1.19 2.67
C TRP A 358 -14.20 2.01 1.39
N VAL A 359 -15.19 2.89 1.33
CA VAL A 359 -15.36 3.84 0.22
C VAL A 359 -15.46 5.26 0.73
N GLU A 360 -14.88 6.19 -0.02
CA GLU A 360 -14.99 7.62 0.21
C GLU A 360 -15.64 8.26 -1.01
N ALA A 361 -16.71 9.00 -0.81
CA ALA A 361 -17.45 9.61 -1.90
C ALA A 361 -18.09 10.94 -1.49
N SER A 362 -18.15 11.89 -2.40
CA SER A 362 -18.88 13.16 -2.19
C SER A 362 -20.40 13.03 -2.34
N PHE A 363 -20.91 11.80 -2.45
CA PHE A 363 -22.31 11.45 -2.64
C PHE A 363 -22.67 10.18 -1.84
N ASN A 364 -23.96 9.94 -1.66
CA ASN A 364 -24.44 8.70 -1.04
C ASN A 364 -24.29 7.51 -2.01
N VAL A 365 -23.46 6.53 -1.65
CA VAL A 365 -23.20 5.34 -2.47
C VAL A 365 -24.37 4.36 -2.37
N ALA A 366 -25.33 4.48 -3.29
CA ALA A 366 -26.50 3.62 -3.33
C ALA A 366 -26.12 2.18 -3.70
N GLY A 367 -26.68 1.20 -2.98
CA GLY A 367 -26.42 -0.21 -3.24
C GLY A 367 -24.99 -0.66 -2.90
N LEU A 368 -24.28 0.10 -2.06
CA LEU A 368 -23.06 -0.37 -1.43
C LEU A 368 -23.37 -1.59 -0.55
N GLY A 369 -22.61 -2.65 -0.75
CA GLY A 369 -22.71 -3.88 0.00
C GLY A 369 -21.51 -4.77 -0.27
N HIS A 370 -21.66 -6.02 0.13
CA HIS A 370 -20.65 -7.05 0.06
C HIS A 370 -21.07 -8.12 -0.95
N TRP A 371 -20.10 -8.67 -1.66
CA TRP A 371 -20.26 -9.84 -2.51
C TRP A 371 -19.67 -11.05 -1.83
N TYR A 372 -20.38 -12.19 -1.81
CA TYR A 372 -19.79 -13.47 -1.45
C TYR A 372 -20.27 -14.56 -2.41
N LEU A 373 -19.37 -15.45 -2.85
CA LEU A 373 -19.73 -16.66 -3.59
C LEU A 373 -18.67 -17.77 -3.47
N ASP A 374 -19.08 -18.93 -2.96
CA ASP A 374 -18.32 -20.19 -3.06
C ASP A 374 -19.17 -21.20 -3.84
N ASP A 375 -18.91 -21.41 -5.13
CA ASP A 375 -19.69 -22.33 -5.97
C ASP A 375 -18.89 -22.67 -7.23
N THR A 376 -18.49 -23.93 -7.38
CA THR A 376 -17.82 -24.44 -8.59
C THR A 376 -18.80 -24.69 -9.76
N THR A 377 -20.09 -24.51 -9.54
CA THR A 377 -21.16 -24.63 -10.54
C THR A 377 -22.11 -23.42 -10.53
N PRO A 378 -21.58 -22.19 -10.56
CA PRO A 378 -22.37 -20.99 -10.27
C PRO A 378 -23.47 -20.80 -11.30
N ASN A 379 -24.72 -20.91 -10.87
CA ASN A 379 -25.88 -20.80 -11.77
C ASN A 379 -26.42 -19.37 -11.80
N GLY A 380 -26.36 -18.74 -12.97
CA GLY A 380 -26.90 -17.40 -13.18
C GLY A 380 -25.99 -16.26 -12.68
N VAL A 381 -24.80 -16.59 -12.19
CA VAL A 381 -23.73 -15.63 -11.90
C VAL A 381 -22.70 -15.72 -13.02
N ALA A 382 -22.31 -14.58 -13.57
CA ALA A 382 -21.34 -14.53 -14.65
C ALA A 382 -19.91 -14.56 -14.08
N GLN A 383 -19.17 -15.63 -14.36
CA GLN A 383 -17.72 -15.71 -14.13
C GLN A 383 -17.01 -15.14 -15.36
N CYS A 384 -16.64 -13.87 -15.30
CA CYS A 384 -16.27 -13.10 -16.49
C CYS A 384 -14.84 -13.32 -16.97
N THR A 385 -13.95 -13.72 -16.08
CA THR A 385 -12.50 -13.81 -16.25
C THR A 385 -11.96 -14.88 -15.30
N GLY A 386 -10.70 -15.27 -15.48
CA GLY A 386 -10.12 -16.39 -14.73
C GLY A 386 -10.72 -17.72 -15.18
N ASP A 387 -10.93 -18.64 -14.24
CA ASP A 387 -11.64 -19.89 -14.51
C ASP A 387 -13.18 -19.72 -14.41
N THR A 388 -13.91 -20.85 -14.47
CA THR A 388 -15.39 -20.85 -14.43
C THR A 388 -15.94 -21.15 -13.03
N TRP A 389 -15.08 -21.27 -12.04
CA TRP A 389 -15.40 -21.58 -10.66
C TRP A 389 -15.45 -20.29 -9.85
N ALA A 390 -16.03 -20.39 -8.66
CA ALA A 390 -15.94 -19.38 -7.63
C ALA A 390 -15.48 -20.10 -6.38
N TYR A 391 -14.27 -19.78 -5.90
CA TYR A 391 -13.83 -20.23 -4.57
C TYR A 391 -13.77 -19.02 -3.65
N GLY A 392 -14.61 -19.02 -2.62
CA GLY A 392 -14.62 -18.00 -1.58
C GLY A 392 -14.54 -16.55 -2.10
N GLN A 393 -15.22 -16.26 -3.21
CA GLN A 393 -15.21 -14.93 -3.79
C GLN A 393 -15.71 -13.93 -2.76
N HIS A 394 -14.99 -12.86 -2.48
CA HIS A 394 -15.47 -11.84 -1.54
C HIS A 394 -14.90 -10.44 -1.79
N GLY A 395 -15.66 -9.42 -1.39
CA GLY A 395 -15.26 -8.01 -1.49
C GLY A 395 -16.41 -7.04 -1.77
N LEU A 396 -16.06 -5.87 -2.32
CA LEU A 396 -17.00 -4.75 -2.47
C LEU A 396 -17.94 -4.94 -3.66
N LEU A 397 -19.23 -4.67 -3.42
CA LEU A 397 -20.28 -4.58 -4.43
C LEU A 397 -20.96 -3.22 -4.34
N ILE A 398 -21.04 -2.51 -5.46
CA ILE A 398 -21.93 -1.36 -5.63
C ILE A 398 -22.91 -1.71 -6.72
N SER A 399 -24.14 -2.05 -6.33
CA SER A 399 -25.20 -2.46 -7.26
C SER A 399 -26.09 -1.30 -7.73
N GLY A 400 -25.86 -0.09 -7.21
CA GLY A 400 -26.60 1.12 -7.56
C GLY A 400 -25.84 2.02 -8.52
N ASN A 401 -26.58 2.91 -9.19
CA ASN A 401 -25.99 3.86 -10.13
C ASN A 401 -25.01 4.81 -9.44
N ILE A 402 -23.79 4.87 -9.96
CA ILE A 402 -22.74 5.81 -9.57
C ILE A 402 -22.85 7.05 -10.47
N PRO A 403 -22.88 8.28 -9.91
CA PRO A 403 -22.95 9.51 -10.70
C PRO A 403 -21.66 9.75 -11.50
N ASN A 404 -21.64 10.82 -12.30
CA ASN A 404 -20.42 11.25 -12.97
C ASN A 404 -19.29 11.53 -11.96
N THR A 405 -18.15 10.88 -12.15
CA THR A 405 -16.91 11.07 -11.39
C THR A 405 -15.75 11.51 -12.29
N ASP A 406 -15.97 11.64 -13.60
CA ASP A 406 -14.97 12.11 -14.55
C ASP A 406 -14.71 13.62 -14.35
N PRO A 407 -13.50 14.04 -13.92
CA PRO A 407 -13.19 15.44 -13.67
C PRO A 407 -13.14 16.30 -14.94
N LEU A 408 -13.07 15.70 -16.13
CA LEU A 408 -13.14 16.43 -17.41
C LEU A 408 -14.58 16.86 -17.75
N MET A 409 -15.57 16.28 -17.06
CA MET A 409 -16.98 16.55 -17.27
C MET A 409 -17.54 17.46 -16.16
N GLN A 410 -18.53 18.29 -16.51
CA GLN A 410 -19.17 19.17 -15.53
C GLN A 410 -19.86 18.40 -14.40
N ALA A 411 -19.86 18.98 -13.20
CA ALA A 411 -20.49 18.42 -12.00
C ALA A 411 -19.97 17.04 -11.59
N ALA A 412 -18.68 16.77 -11.83
CA ALA A 412 -17.99 15.59 -11.32
C ALA A 412 -18.07 15.51 -9.78
N GLN A 413 -18.36 14.31 -9.30
CA GLN A 413 -18.25 13.92 -7.90
C GLN A 413 -16.92 13.20 -7.67
N THR A 414 -16.51 13.04 -6.41
CA THR A 414 -15.35 12.20 -6.07
C THR A 414 -15.83 10.82 -5.61
N PHE A 415 -15.08 9.78 -5.96
CA PHE A 415 -15.24 8.42 -5.46
C PHE A 415 -13.86 7.73 -5.40
N ALA A 416 -13.52 7.19 -4.24
CA ALA A 416 -12.37 6.32 -4.04
C ALA A 416 -12.80 5.06 -3.30
N GLY A 417 -12.38 3.90 -3.80
CA GLY A 417 -12.44 2.64 -3.08
C GLY A 417 -11.08 2.34 -2.47
N HIS A 418 -11.06 1.96 -1.20
CA HIS A 418 -9.85 1.65 -0.45
C HIS A 418 -9.87 0.18 0.00
N ARG A 419 -8.71 -0.46 -0.06
CA ARG A 419 -8.49 -1.80 0.48
C ARG A 419 -7.08 -1.88 1.07
N VAL A 420 -6.98 -2.29 2.33
CA VAL A 420 -5.72 -2.68 2.96
C VAL A 420 -5.73 -4.19 3.16
N LEU A 421 -4.63 -4.84 2.75
CA LEU A 421 -4.40 -6.26 2.89
C LEU A 421 -3.28 -6.51 3.90
N TYR A 422 -3.46 -7.48 4.80
CA TYR A 422 -2.38 -7.99 5.64
C TYR A 422 -2.11 -9.46 5.33
N TYR A 423 -0.82 -9.78 5.15
CA TYR A 423 -0.31 -11.11 4.85
C TYR A 423 0.31 -11.71 6.11
N ASP A 424 -0.45 -12.56 6.78
CA ASP A 424 -0.10 -13.15 8.07
C ASP A 424 0.16 -14.67 7.95
N ALA A 425 0.86 -15.23 8.94
CA ALA A 425 1.10 -16.66 9.03
C ALA A 425 -0.21 -17.45 9.28
N PRO A 426 -0.24 -18.77 9.03
CA PRO A 426 -1.43 -19.60 9.26
C PRO A 426 -2.03 -19.44 10.65
N GLY A 427 -3.36 -19.46 10.71
CA GLY A 427 -4.11 -19.51 11.97
C GLY A 427 -4.35 -18.16 12.64
N LEU A 428 -4.23 -17.04 11.91
CA LEU A 428 -4.80 -15.77 12.38
C LEU A 428 -6.30 -15.97 12.65
N ASP A 429 -6.77 -15.43 13.77
CA ASP A 429 -8.16 -15.49 14.21
C ASP A 429 -8.87 -14.14 14.03
N ASP A 430 -10.17 -14.12 14.35
CA ASP A 430 -11.01 -12.93 14.24
C ASP A 430 -10.51 -11.76 15.11
N ALA A 431 -9.85 -12.05 16.25
CA ALA A 431 -9.26 -11.01 17.09
C ALA A 431 -8.04 -10.37 16.41
N GLY A 432 -7.22 -11.18 15.74
CA GLY A 432 -6.14 -10.73 14.88
C GLY A 432 -6.64 -9.86 13.72
N ALA A 433 -7.68 -10.31 13.00
CA ALA A 433 -8.27 -9.53 11.90
C ALA A 433 -8.90 -8.22 12.39
N SER A 434 -9.62 -8.24 13.51
CA SER A 434 -10.14 -7.03 14.15
C SER A 434 -9.03 -6.06 14.55
N GLN A 435 -7.89 -6.56 15.02
CA GLN A 435 -6.73 -5.72 15.33
C GLN A 435 -6.16 -5.07 14.05
N ARG A 436 -6.10 -5.78 12.92
CA ARG A 436 -5.67 -5.21 11.64
C ARG A 436 -6.61 -4.11 11.17
N HIS A 437 -7.92 -4.28 11.34
CA HIS A 437 -8.91 -3.23 11.09
C HIS A 437 -8.65 -1.99 11.95
N ASP A 438 -8.46 -2.17 13.26
CA ASP A 438 -8.21 -1.06 14.17
C ASP A 438 -6.91 -0.33 13.83
N TRP A 439 -5.89 -1.07 13.35
CA TRP A 439 -4.64 -0.50 12.88
C TRP A 439 -4.80 0.40 11.66
N VAL A 440 -5.62 -0.02 10.69
CA VAL A 440 -5.91 0.76 9.47
C VAL A 440 -6.62 2.07 9.80
N HIS A 441 -7.64 2.02 10.66
CA HIS A 441 -8.44 3.20 10.99
C HIS A 441 -7.86 4.07 12.11
N THR A 442 -6.84 3.58 12.80
CA THR A 442 -6.11 4.31 13.84
C THR A 442 -4.59 4.15 13.61
N PRO A 443 -4.04 4.79 12.56
CA PRO A 443 -2.62 4.72 12.27
C PRO A 443 -1.78 5.41 13.37
N PRO A 444 -0.48 5.08 13.49
CA PRO A 444 0.42 5.78 14.39
C PRO A 444 0.45 7.29 14.12
N THR A 445 0.53 8.09 15.18
CA THR A 445 0.75 9.53 15.09
C THR A 445 2.23 9.84 15.25
N VAL A 446 2.71 10.88 14.57
CA VAL A 446 4.12 11.29 14.64
C VAL A 446 4.23 12.74 15.08
N GLU A 447 5.14 12.99 16.01
CA GLU A 447 5.62 14.33 16.36
C GLU A 447 7.08 14.44 15.90
N ALA A 448 7.36 15.41 15.02
CA ALA A 448 8.71 15.71 14.55
C ALA A 448 9.27 16.92 15.30
N VAL A 449 10.50 16.81 15.81
CA VAL A 449 11.22 17.90 16.45
C VAL A 449 12.69 17.89 16.06
N ALA A 450 13.29 19.08 15.95
CA ALA A 450 14.74 19.19 15.76
C ALA A 450 15.52 18.48 16.89
N TRP A 451 16.48 17.65 16.50
CA TRP A 451 17.40 16.94 17.38
C TRP A 451 18.79 17.63 17.37
N PRO A 452 19.38 17.90 18.54
CA PRO A 452 20.49 18.86 18.71
C PRO A 452 21.85 18.50 18.10
#